data_AF-A0A1E1WV26-F1
#
_entry.id   AF-A0A1E1WV26-F1
#
_cell.length_a   1.000
_cell.length_b   1.000
_cell.length_c   1.000
_cell.angle_alpha   90.00
_cell.angle_beta   90.00
_cell.angle_gamma   90.00
#
_symmetry.space_group_name_H-M   'P 1'
#
loop_
_entity.id
_entity.type
_entity.pdbx_description
1 polymer ?
#
loop_
_entity_poly.entity_id
_entity_poly.type
_entity_poly.pdbx_seq_one_letter_code
_entity_poly.pdbx_strand_id
1 'polypeptide(L)'
;LDDAVHILRQLAGFITTVIESISMSCCSMQTFPIATGNIIKTVFSHCKDSESIYGSNLKNVEKQLKELFRNCHELQLTYLMVLEKHFIFDLTENDELNILLHALDINLQIGEIVQTLDVKTMAEQWKAYTMICEKHKDYLMDQH
;
A
#
# COMPACT_ATOMS: atom_id res chain seq x y z
N LEU A 1 -19.13 5.09 3.07
CA LEU A 1 -18.32 3.86 3.04
C LEU A 1 -18.45 3.14 1.70
N ASP A 2 -19.66 2.99 1.15
CA ASP A 2 -19.87 2.34 -0.15
C ASP A 2 -19.09 3.00 -1.30
N ASP A 3 -19.03 4.33 -1.34
CA ASP A 3 -18.21 5.03 -2.35
C ASP A 3 -16.72 4.71 -2.21
N ALA A 4 -16.20 4.65 -0.97
CA ALA A 4 -14.81 4.30 -0.72
C ALA A 4 -14.51 2.85 -1.15
N VAL A 5 -15.42 1.92 -0.83
CA VAL A 5 -15.38 0.52 -1.29
C VAL A 5 -15.31 0.44 -2.81
N HIS A 6 -16.14 1.23 -3.51
CA HIS A 6 -16.19 1.27 -4.97
C HIS A 6 -14.90 1.85 -5.57
N ILE A 7 -14.42 2.98 -5.05
CA ILE A 7 -13.20 3.64 -5.51
C ILE A 7 -11.97 2.73 -5.34
N LEU A 8 -11.84 2.04 -4.21
CA LEU A 8 -10.73 1.09 -4.00
C LEU A 8 -10.74 -0.04 -5.02
N ARG A 9 -11.92 -0.58 -5.34
CA ARG A 9 -12.06 -1.63 -6.36
C ARG A 9 -11.69 -1.12 -7.76
N GLN A 10 -12.12 0.10 -8.10
CA GLN A 10 -11.75 0.73 -9.36
C GLN A 10 -10.24 0.98 -9.45
N LEU A 11 -9.62 1.46 -8.38
CA LEU A 11 -8.18 1.70 -8.32
C LEU A 11 -7.39 0.39 -8.47
N ALA A 12 -7.78 -0.68 -7.77
CA ALA A 12 -7.14 -1.99 -7.91
C ALA A 12 -7.25 -2.52 -9.35
N GLY A 13 -8.45 -2.42 -9.96
CA GLY A 13 -8.67 -2.81 -11.35
C GLY A 13 -7.82 -2.00 -12.35
N PHE A 14 -7.77 -0.68 -12.18
CA PHE A 14 -6.94 0.20 -12.99
C PHE A 14 -5.46 -0.18 -12.92
N ILE A 15 -4.93 -0.37 -11.70
CA ILE A 15 -3.52 -0.75 -11.50
C ILE A 15 -3.24 -2.08 -12.20
N THR A 16 -4.09 -3.10 -12.05
CA THR A 16 -3.94 -4.38 -12.75
C THR A 16 -3.87 -4.21 -14.26
N THR A 17 -4.78 -3.43 -14.85
CA THR A 17 -4.78 -3.17 -16.30
C THR A 17 -3.50 -2.47 -16.78
N VAL A 18 -3.00 -1.51 -16.00
CA VAL A 18 -1.75 -0.80 -16.35
C VAL A 18 -0.55 -1.76 -16.31
N ILE A 19 -0.44 -2.62 -15.28
CA ILE A 19 0.65 -3.62 -15.18
C ILE A 19 0.66 -4.53 -16.42
N GLU A 20 -0.50 -4.97 -16.89
CA GLU A 20 -0.62 -5.88 -18.04
C GLU A 20 -0.27 -5.20 -19.37
N SER A 21 -0.37 -3.87 -19.41
CA SER A 21 -0.29 -3.10 -20.67
C SER A 21 1.02 -2.34 -20.85
N ILE A 22 1.73 -1.98 -19.76
CA ILE A 22 2.85 -1.04 -19.78
C ILE A 22 3.92 -1.43 -18.74
N SER A 23 5.20 -1.24 -19.07
CA SER A 23 6.29 -1.29 -18.08
C SER A 23 6.19 -0.10 -17.10
N MET A 24 6.10 -0.37 -15.81
CA MET A 24 5.92 0.64 -14.77
C MET A 24 7.28 1.21 -14.35
N SER A 25 7.60 2.43 -14.78
CA SER A 25 8.78 3.18 -14.30
C SER A 25 8.38 4.36 -13.43
N CYS A 26 9.21 4.69 -12.44
CA CYS A 26 8.99 5.84 -11.57
C CYS A 26 8.92 7.15 -12.35
N CYS A 27 9.80 7.36 -13.33
CA CYS A 27 9.77 8.54 -14.20
C CYS A 27 8.41 8.80 -14.89
N SER A 28 7.60 7.77 -15.14
CA SER A 28 6.26 7.90 -15.74
C SER A 28 5.15 8.02 -14.69
N MET A 29 5.38 7.53 -13.47
CA MET A 29 4.36 7.37 -12.42
C MET A 29 4.89 7.69 -11.02
N GLN A 30 5.58 8.81 -10.86
CA GLN A 30 6.26 9.22 -9.61
C GLN A 30 5.33 9.27 -8.39
N THR A 31 4.05 9.60 -8.60
CA THR A 31 3.06 9.69 -7.53
C THR A 31 2.54 8.33 -7.07
N PHE A 32 2.65 7.29 -7.89
CA PHE A 32 2.03 5.99 -7.63
C PHE A 32 2.48 5.35 -6.31
N PRO A 33 3.79 5.24 -5.99
CA PRO A 33 4.23 4.58 -4.76
C PRO A 33 3.67 5.27 -3.51
N ILE A 34 3.80 6.58 -3.44
CA ILE A 34 3.43 7.38 -2.27
C ILE A 34 1.91 7.54 -2.16
N ALA A 35 1.21 7.88 -3.24
CA ALA A 35 -0.23 8.13 -3.21
C ALA A 35 -1.01 6.85 -2.90
N THR A 36 -0.68 5.75 -3.58
CA THR A 36 -1.36 4.46 -3.35
C THR A 36 -1.07 3.93 -1.95
N GLY A 37 0.19 4.02 -1.49
CA GLY A 37 0.56 3.66 -0.13
C GLY A 37 -0.22 4.48 0.92
N ASN A 38 -0.34 5.79 0.74
CA ASN A 38 -1.11 6.64 1.67
C ASN A 38 -2.61 6.32 1.69
N ILE A 39 -3.20 5.97 0.54
CA ILE A 39 -4.60 5.51 0.48
C ILE A 39 -4.76 4.23 1.31
N ILE A 40 -3.91 3.24 1.09
CA ILE A 40 -3.92 1.98 1.84
C ILE A 40 -3.76 2.24 3.34
N LYS A 41 -2.75 3.03 3.72
CA LYS A 41 -2.47 3.42 5.10
C LYS A 41 -3.70 4.03 5.76
N THR A 42 -4.31 5.02 5.10
CA THR A 42 -5.48 5.75 5.61
C THR A 42 -6.67 4.81 5.83
N VAL A 43 -6.92 3.91 4.88
CA VAL A 43 -8.03 2.97 4.97
C VAL A 43 -7.82 1.95 6.09
N PHE A 44 -6.61 1.38 6.22
CA PHE A 44 -6.33 0.46 7.32
C PHE A 44 -6.34 1.16 8.68
N SER A 45 -5.83 2.38 8.80
CA SER A 45 -5.96 3.18 10.03
C SER A 45 -7.44 3.35 10.40
N HIS A 46 -8.29 3.71 9.43
CA HIS A 46 -9.72 3.83 9.67
C HIS A 46 -10.36 2.51 10.10
N CYS A 47 -9.98 1.38 9.50
CA CYS A 47 -10.46 0.06 9.92
C CYS A 47 -10.03 -0.27 11.35
N LYS A 48 -8.77 0.01 11.72
CA LYS A 48 -8.24 -0.17 13.08
C LYS A 48 -8.96 0.69 14.10
N ASP A 49 -9.20 1.95 13.79
CA ASP A 49 -9.79 2.91 14.71
C ASP A 49 -11.33 2.89 14.68
N SER A 50 -11.93 2.01 13.87
CA SER A 50 -13.37 1.98 13.61
C SER A 50 -14.23 1.79 14.88
N GLU A 51 -13.78 0.98 15.84
CA GLU A 51 -14.48 0.82 17.11
C GLU A 51 -14.57 2.13 17.89
N SER A 52 -13.48 2.91 17.91
CA SER A 52 -13.43 4.22 18.56
C SER A 52 -14.24 5.27 17.81
N ILE A 53 -14.20 5.25 16.47
CA ILE A 53 -14.89 6.22 15.60
C ILE A 53 -16.41 6.03 15.65
N TYR A 54 -16.89 4.78 15.51
CA TYR A 54 -18.32 4.50 15.37
C TYR A 54 -19.00 4.16 16.69
N GLY A 55 -18.27 3.66 17.70
CA GLY A 55 -18.80 3.31 19.01
C GLY A 55 -20.04 2.41 18.92
N SER A 56 -21.15 2.87 19.51
CA SER A 56 -22.42 2.13 19.50
C SER A 56 -23.02 1.94 18.09
N ASN A 57 -22.63 2.76 17.11
CA ASN A 57 -23.09 2.66 15.73
C ASN A 57 -22.26 1.69 14.87
N LEU A 58 -21.21 1.07 15.42
CA LEU A 58 -20.33 0.16 14.68
C LEU A 58 -21.12 -0.95 13.96
N LYS A 59 -22.12 -1.53 14.65
CA LYS A 59 -22.97 -2.59 14.08
C LYS A 59 -23.71 -2.17 12.80
N ASN A 60 -23.97 -0.87 12.62
CA ASN A 60 -24.67 -0.35 11.45
C ASN A 60 -23.75 -0.25 10.22
N VAL A 61 -22.43 -0.20 10.43
CA VAL A 61 -21.41 -0.04 9.39
C VAL A 61 -20.45 -1.22 9.27
N GLU A 62 -20.61 -2.24 10.12
CA GLU A 62 -19.71 -3.40 10.22
C GLU A 62 -19.54 -4.13 8.89
N LYS A 63 -20.64 -4.31 8.14
CA LYS A 63 -20.60 -4.95 6.83
C LYS A 63 -19.74 -4.16 5.84
N GLN A 64 -19.94 -2.84 5.78
CA GLN A 64 -19.20 -1.96 4.89
C GLN A 64 -17.73 -1.85 5.31
N LEU A 65 -17.43 -1.86 6.61
CA LEU A 65 -16.06 -1.89 7.14
C LEU A 65 -15.32 -3.17 6.74
N LYS A 66 -15.97 -4.32 6.84
CA LYS A 66 -15.42 -5.61 6.39
C LYS A 66 -15.15 -5.61 4.88
N GLU A 67 -16.06 -5.03 4.09
CA GLU A 67 -15.85 -4.92 2.64
C GLU A 67 -14.73 -3.94 2.29
N LEU A 68 -14.64 -2.81 3.01
CA LEU A 68 -13.58 -1.82 2.86
C LEU A 68 -12.22 -2.44 3.16
N PHE A 69 -12.10 -3.18 4.27
CA PHE A 69 -10.88 -3.89 4.63
C PHE A 69 -10.46 -4.88 3.54
N ARG A 70 -11.40 -5.71 3.06
CA ARG A 70 -11.12 -6.71 2.02
C ARG A 70 -10.63 -6.06 0.73
N ASN A 71 -11.32 -5.04 0.22
CA ASN A 71 -10.91 -4.37 -1.02
C ASN A 71 -9.57 -3.63 -0.84
N CYS A 72 -9.31 -3.06 0.34
CA CYS A 72 -8.02 -2.43 0.65
C CYS A 72 -6.88 -3.45 0.71
N HIS A 73 -7.15 -4.64 1.26
CA HIS A 73 -6.19 -5.75 1.29
C HIS A 73 -5.88 -6.26 -0.11
N GLU A 74 -6.87 -6.41 -0.98
CA GLU A 74 -6.64 -6.74 -2.40
C GLU A 74 -5.78 -5.67 -3.10
N LEU A 75 -6.11 -4.38 -2.90
CA LEU A 75 -5.32 -3.27 -3.43
C LEU A 75 -3.87 -3.30 -2.92
N GLN A 76 -3.67 -3.56 -1.62
CA GLN A 76 -2.35 -3.67 -1.00
C GLN A 76 -1.53 -4.78 -1.64
N LEU A 77 -2.10 -5.97 -1.85
CA LEU A 77 -1.38 -7.07 -2.49
C LEU A 77 -0.92 -6.70 -3.90
N THR A 78 -1.80 -6.09 -4.71
CA THR A 78 -1.46 -5.61 -6.05
C THR A 78 -0.37 -4.54 -5.99
N TYR A 79 -0.51 -3.56 -5.10
CA TYR A 79 0.47 -2.48 -4.90
C TYR A 79 1.86 -3.01 -4.51
N LEU A 80 1.93 -3.92 -3.55
CA LEU A 80 3.19 -4.54 -3.10
C LEU A 80 3.84 -5.34 -4.23
N MET A 81 3.06 -6.14 -4.95
CA MET A 81 3.54 -6.88 -6.12
C MET A 81 4.12 -5.95 -7.18
N VAL A 82 3.48 -4.79 -7.42
CA VAL A 82 4.00 -3.78 -8.35
C VAL A 82 5.35 -3.27 -7.89
N LEU A 83 5.46 -2.78 -6.65
CA LEU A 83 6.72 -2.24 -6.14
C LEU A 83 7.85 -3.28 -6.13
N GLU A 84 7.54 -4.50 -5.74
CA GLU A 84 8.51 -5.60 -5.71
C GLU A 84 8.98 -5.96 -7.13
N LYS A 85 8.07 -6.19 -8.08
CA LYS A 85 8.40 -6.89 -9.33
C LYS A 85 8.36 -6.04 -10.60
N HIS A 86 7.51 -5.02 -10.63
CA HIS A 86 7.18 -4.31 -11.87
C HIS A 86 7.65 -2.87 -11.89
N PHE A 87 7.74 -2.22 -10.73
CA PHE A 87 8.15 -0.84 -10.60
C PHE A 87 9.67 -0.71 -10.58
N ILE A 88 10.18 0.15 -11.47
CA ILE A 88 11.60 0.42 -11.63
C ILE A 88 11.88 1.84 -11.15
N PHE A 89 12.85 1.97 -10.24
CA PHE A 89 13.42 3.24 -9.80
C PHE A 89 14.82 3.39 -10.40
N ASP A 90 15.12 4.55 -10.97
CA ASP A 90 16.48 4.99 -11.26
C ASP A 90 17.08 5.60 -10.00
N LEU A 91 17.78 4.77 -9.22
CA LEU A 91 18.34 5.17 -7.93
C LEU A 91 19.61 6.03 -8.04
N THR A 92 20.06 6.32 -9.27
CA THR A 92 21.08 7.36 -9.49
C THR A 92 20.50 8.77 -9.43
N GLU A 93 19.18 8.90 -9.60
CA GLU A 93 18.44 10.13 -9.47
C GLU A 93 17.94 10.30 -8.02
N ASN A 94 18.40 11.36 -7.35
CA ASN A 94 18.05 11.63 -5.95
C ASN A 94 16.54 11.74 -5.72
N ASP A 95 15.79 12.27 -6.68
CA ASP A 95 14.34 12.41 -6.55
C ASP A 95 13.64 11.03 -6.51
N GLU A 96 14.06 10.08 -7.35
CA GLU A 96 13.48 8.74 -7.36
C GLU A 96 13.92 7.92 -6.13
N LEU A 97 15.15 8.11 -5.66
CA LEU A 97 15.60 7.56 -4.38
C LEU A 97 14.74 8.08 -3.21
N ASN A 98 14.47 9.39 -3.16
CA ASN A 98 13.60 9.98 -2.15
C ASN A 98 12.17 9.44 -2.22
N ILE A 99 11.64 9.20 -3.42
CA ILE A 99 10.33 8.57 -3.61
C ILE A 99 10.34 7.13 -3.05
N LEU A 100 11.39 6.35 -3.35
CA LEU A 100 11.53 4.99 -2.79
C LEU A 100 11.59 5.02 -1.26
N LEU A 101 12.43 5.87 -0.67
CA LEU A 101 12.57 5.99 0.78
C LEU A 101 11.24 6.36 1.45
N HIS A 102 10.50 7.31 0.88
CA HIS A 102 9.20 7.71 1.40
C HIS A 102 8.15 6.59 1.24
N ALA A 103 8.17 5.87 0.10
CA ALA A 103 7.31 4.72 -0.08
C ALA A 103 7.62 3.61 0.94
N LEU A 104 8.90 3.37 1.26
CA LEU A 104 9.32 2.41 2.29
C LEU A 104 8.83 2.84 3.69
N ASP A 105 8.97 4.11 4.06
CA ASP A 105 8.45 4.62 5.34
C ASP A 105 6.93 4.44 5.45
N ILE A 106 6.18 4.74 4.38
CA ILE A 106 4.73 4.50 4.35
C ILE A 106 4.41 3.01 4.51
N ASN A 107 5.17 2.12 3.84
CA ASN A 107 4.96 0.68 3.95
C ASN A 107 5.30 0.13 5.34
N LEU A 108 6.30 0.69 6.02
CA LEU A 108 6.61 0.38 7.41
C LEU A 108 5.41 0.72 8.30
N GLN A 109 4.88 1.94 8.17
CA GLN A 109 3.69 2.38 8.93
C GLN A 109 2.46 1.52 8.65
N ILE A 110 2.24 1.11 7.39
CA ILE A 110 1.18 0.14 7.04
C ILE A 110 1.36 -1.15 7.84
N GLY A 111 2.58 -1.69 7.87
CA GLY A 111 2.92 -2.90 8.62
C GLY A 111 2.58 -2.82 10.11
N GLU A 112 2.90 -1.70 10.74
CA GLU A 112 2.57 -1.42 12.15
C GLU A 112 1.05 -1.35 12.39
N ILE A 113 0.30 -0.75 11.46
CA ILE A 113 -1.16 -0.68 11.55
C ILE A 113 -1.77 -2.08 11.45
N VAL A 114 -1.40 -2.84 10.42
CA VAL A 114 -2.02 -4.13 10.14
C VAL A 114 -1.63 -5.21 11.15
N GLN A 115 -0.51 -5.06 11.85
CA GLN A 115 -0.13 -5.93 12.97
C GLN A 115 -1.20 -6.02 14.05
N THR A 116 -1.93 -4.92 14.29
CA THR A 116 -3.02 -4.87 15.27
C THR A 116 -4.39 -5.19 14.67
N LEU A 117 -4.48 -5.39 13.36
CA LEU A 117 -5.74 -5.50 12.62
C LEU A 117 -5.99 -6.92 12.09
N ASP A 118 -5.01 -7.52 11.42
CA ASP A 118 -5.11 -8.88 10.87
C ASP A 118 -3.72 -9.52 10.67
N VAL A 119 -3.53 -10.72 11.21
CA VAL A 119 -2.24 -11.43 11.21
C VAL A 119 -1.80 -11.84 9.80
N LYS A 120 -2.74 -12.20 8.91
CA LYS A 120 -2.41 -12.61 7.55
C LYS A 120 -1.94 -11.41 6.75
N THR A 121 -2.70 -10.32 6.77
CA THR A 121 -2.35 -9.05 6.12
C THR A 121 -1.01 -8.52 6.63
N MET A 122 -0.74 -8.64 7.93
CA MET A 122 0.56 -8.30 8.52
C MET A 122 1.70 -9.15 7.93
N ALA A 123 1.55 -10.47 7.88
CA ALA A 123 2.59 -11.35 7.35
C ALA A 123 2.90 -11.07 5.87
N GLU A 124 1.86 -10.80 5.07
CA GLU A 124 2.00 -10.45 3.65
C GLU A 124 2.70 -9.10 3.46
N GLN A 125 2.35 -8.08 4.28
CA GLN A 125 3.01 -6.77 4.27
C GLN A 125 4.50 -6.90 4.59
N TRP A 126 4.87 -7.58 5.67
CA TRP A 126 6.27 -7.69 6.08
C TRP A 126 7.11 -8.51 5.12
N LYS A 127 6.53 -9.57 4.56
CA LYS A 127 7.19 -10.36 3.52
C LYS A 127 7.53 -9.49 2.32
N ALA A 128 6.56 -8.77 1.76
CA ALA A 128 6.79 -7.91 0.60
C ALA A 128 7.74 -6.75 0.91
N TYR A 129 7.58 -6.10 2.07
CA TYR A 129 8.48 -5.03 2.52
C TYR A 129 9.95 -5.48 2.53
N THR A 130 10.21 -6.66 3.11
CA THR A 130 11.56 -7.22 3.19
C THR A 130 12.12 -7.50 1.79
N MET A 131 11.29 -8.01 0.87
CA MET A 131 11.69 -8.26 -0.53
C MET A 131 12.02 -6.96 -1.27
N ILE A 132 11.26 -5.88 -1.04
CA ILE A 132 11.55 -4.57 -1.64
C ILE A 132 12.85 -3.98 -1.08
N CYS A 133 13.08 -4.07 0.23
CA CYS A 133 14.34 -3.63 0.85
C CYS A 133 15.54 -4.42 0.29
N GLU A 134 15.43 -5.74 0.19
CA GLU A 134 16.50 -6.59 -0.36
C GLU A 134 16.80 -6.25 -1.83
N LYS A 135 15.76 -5.98 -2.64
CA LYS A 135 15.90 -5.55 -4.05
C LYS A 135 16.72 -4.26 -4.20
N HIS A 136 16.65 -3.36 -3.23
CA HIS A 136 17.27 -2.04 -3.29
C HIS A 136 18.41 -1.84 -2.28
N LYS A 137 18.87 -2.92 -1.63
CA LYS A 137 19.79 -2.86 -0.48
C LYS A 137 21.08 -2.08 -0.74
N ASP A 138 21.66 -2.20 -1.93
CA ASP A 138 22.96 -1.60 -2.25
C ASP A 138 22.88 -0.07 -2.16
N TYR A 139 21.76 0.51 -2.61
CA TYR A 139 21.50 1.95 -2.52
C TYR A 139 20.99 2.41 -1.15
N LEU A 140 20.34 1.52 -0.40
CA LEU A 140 19.88 1.82 0.96
C LEU A 140 21.03 1.81 1.97
N MET A 141 22.07 0.99 1.74
CA MET A 141 23.24 0.89 2.61
C MET A 141 24.30 1.96 2.35
N ASP A 142 24.39 2.51 1.13
CA ASP A 142 25.32 3.60 0.78
C ASP A 142 24.98 4.97 1.43
N GLN A 143 23.89 5.04 2.20
CA GLN A 143 23.47 6.25 2.93
C GLN A 143 24.08 6.36 4.35
N HIS A 144 25.09 5.56 4.70
CA HIS A 144 25.82 5.62 5.99
C HIS A 144 27.34 5.66 5.83
#